data_AF-A0AA89AH52-F1
#
_entry.id   AF-A0AA89AH52-F1
#
_cell.length_a   1.000
_cell.length_b   1.000
_cell.length_c   1.000
_cell.angle_alpha   90.00
_cell.angle_beta   90.00
_cell.angle_gamma   90.00
#
_symmetry.space_group_name_H-M   'P 1'
#
loop_
_entity.id
_entity.type
_entity.pdbx_description
1 polymer ?
#
loop_
_entity_poly.entity_id
_entity_poly.type
_entity_poly.pdbx_seq_one_letter_code
_entity_poly.pdbx_strand_id
1 'polypeptide(L)'
;MHFWRWNGIQFGGNAAFSSPVYQPIFVSNREELSYMFESTDRSVLIRMTLNQTGKYARYVLPKGGSQWAAMYTSPSVCEEYGKCGPNGICRIDRMPMCECVQGFVPRSQSQWDVLDWSSGCVRKARLGCQKGEGFVRLRDLKLPDLLNFSLSKGMNIAQCREECLKNCSCTAFGNSDFRTGGGGCLLWVGDLIDIPEFSESSGNQDFYLRVPSSELVQDISREIKNMSWNLLPFYLYRGVRSRDYELL
;
A
#
# COMPACT_ATOMS: atom_id res chain seq x y z
N MET A 1 0.35 -17.61 10.77
CA MET A 1 0.91 -17.17 9.48
C MET A 1 -0.15 -16.32 8.81
N HIS A 2 0.03 -15.00 8.74
CA HIS A 2 -0.96 -14.10 8.13
C HIS A 2 -0.56 -13.92 6.66
N PHE A 3 -1.37 -14.47 5.76
CA PHE A 3 -1.17 -14.29 4.32
C PHE A 3 -1.95 -13.08 3.85
N TRP A 4 -1.32 -12.32 2.97
CA TRP A 4 -1.92 -11.16 2.35
C TRP A 4 -3.08 -11.58 1.44
N ARG A 5 -4.04 -10.69 1.21
CA ARG A 5 -5.21 -11.01 0.38
C ARG A 5 -4.82 -11.20 -1.10
N TRP A 6 -5.45 -12.16 -1.77
CA TRP A 6 -5.38 -12.30 -3.22
C TRP A 6 -6.08 -11.13 -3.91
N ASN A 7 -5.37 -10.40 -4.75
CA ASN A 7 -5.90 -9.21 -5.44
C ASN A 7 -6.38 -9.48 -6.89
N GLY A 8 -6.45 -10.76 -7.30
CA GLY A 8 -6.75 -11.14 -8.69
C GLY A 8 -5.50 -11.42 -9.52
N ILE A 9 -4.32 -10.97 -9.06
CA ILE A 9 -3.02 -11.12 -9.72
C ILE A 9 -2.03 -11.86 -8.81
N GLN A 10 -2.01 -11.51 -7.51
CA GLN A 10 -1.10 -12.07 -6.51
C GLN A 10 -1.66 -11.94 -5.09
N PHE A 11 -1.09 -12.69 -4.14
CA PHE A 11 -1.21 -12.35 -2.72
C PHE A 11 -0.28 -11.15 -2.45
N GLY A 12 -0.77 -10.09 -1.81
CA GLY A 12 0.05 -8.90 -1.57
C GLY A 12 1.39 -9.19 -0.87
N GLY A 13 2.38 -8.30 -1.00
CA GLY A 13 3.68 -8.35 -0.34
C GLY A 13 4.73 -9.08 -1.15
N ASN A 14 4.31 -10.11 -1.89
CA ASN A 14 5.15 -10.72 -2.89
C ASN A 14 4.62 -10.28 -4.24
N ALA A 15 5.39 -9.45 -4.94
CA ALA A 15 5.32 -9.47 -6.39
C ALA A 15 5.35 -10.95 -6.80
N ALA A 16 4.24 -11.45 -7.34
CA ALA A 16 4.33 -12.55 -8.26
C ALA A 16 5.04 -11.95 -9.46
N PHE A 17 6.37 -11.78 -9.33
CA PHE A 17 7.24 -11.65 -10.46
C PHE A 17 6.76 -12.69 -11.46
N SER A 18 6.63 -12.32 -12.72
CA SER A 18 6.70 -13.31 -13.78
C SER A 18 8.00 -14.07 -13.52
N SER A 19 7.89 -15.20 -12.82
CA SER A 19 9.05 -15.95 -12.42
C SER A 19 9.41 -16.76 -13.65
N PRO A 20 10.64 -16.65 -14.16
CA PRO A 20 11.06 -17.50 -15.28
C PRO A 20 11.09 -18.98 -14.86
N VAL A 21 10.95 -19.27 -13.56
CA VAL A 21 11.14 -20.60 -12.99
C VAL A 21 9.81 -21.27 -12.66
N TYR A 22 8.74 -20.54 -12.35
CA TYR A 22 7.44 -21.15 -12.03
C TYR A 22 6.24 -20.32 -12.47
N GLN A 23 5.13 -21.02 -12.71
CA GLN A 23 3.82 -20.44 -12.93
C GLN A 23 2.94 -20.61 -11.69
N PRO A 24 2.42 -19.53 -11.08
CA PRO A 24 1.46 -19.64 -9.99
C PRO A 24 0.07 -20.05 -10.52
N ILE A 25 -0.62 -20.89 -9.77
CA ILE A 25 -2.00 -21.33 -10.02
C ILE A 25 -2.82 -21.00 -8.77
N PHE A 26 -3.88 -20.23 -8.92
CA PHE A 26 -4.76 -19.87 -7.82
C PHE A 26 -6.20 -20.23 -8.17
N VAL A 27 -6.84 -20.99 -7.29
CA VAL A 27 -8.24 -21.40 -7.42
C VAL A 27 -9.03 -20.71 -6.32
N SER A 28 -10.08 -19.99 -6.69
CA SER A 28 -11.01 -19.36 -5.76
C SER A 28 -12.43 -19.48 -6.29
N ASN A 29 -13.11 -20.55 -5.89
CA ASN A 29 -14.51 -20.81 -6.22
C ASN A 29 -15.28 -21.20 -4.93
N ARG A 30 -16.48 -21.78 -5.06
CA ARG A 30 -17.31 -22.15 -3.91
C ARG A 30 -16.83 -23.43 -3.20
N GLU A 31 -16.05 -24.26 -3.88
CA GLU A 31 -15.60 -25.58 -3.44
C GLU A 31 -14.15 -25.52 -2.94
N GLU A 32 -13.32 -24.68 -3.56
CA GLU A 32 -11.89 -24.63 -3.32
C GLU A 32 -11.36 -23.19 -3.28
N LEU A 33 -10.53 -22.95 -2.25
CA LEU A 33 -9.64 -21.81 -2.16
C LEU A 33 -8.22 -22.33 -1.97
N SER A 34 -7.43 -22.39 -3.04
CA SER A 34 -6.11 -22.99 -3.02
C SER A 34 -5.09 -22.21 -3.83
N TYR A 35 -3.82 -22.41 -3.46
CA TYR A 35 -2.68 -21.91 -4.20
C TYR A 35 -1.74 -23.07 -4.51
N MET A 36 -1.34 -23.14 -5.77
CA MET A 36 -0.42 -24.13 -6.31
C MET A 36 0.58 -23.42 -7.23
N PHE A 37 1.61 -24.14 -7.66
CA PHE A 37 2.53 -23.65 -8.67
C PHE A 37 3.10 -24.82 -9.47
N GLU A 38 3.44 -24.55 -10.72
CA GLU A 38 4.12 -25.51 -11.60
C GLU A 38 5.49 -24.95 -11.99
N SER A 39 6.48 -25.83 -12.14
CA SER A 39 7.79 -25.43 -12.68
C SER A 39 7.66 -25.12 -14.17
N THR A 40 8.19 -23.98 -14.60
CA THR A 40 8.25 -23.61 -16.02
C THR A 40 9.27 -24.44 -16.79
N ASP A 41 10.31 -24.95 -16.10
CA ASP A 41 11.30 -25.88 -16.63
C ASP A 41 11.31 -27.17 -15.78
N ARG A 42 10.97 -28.30 -16.40
CA ARG A 42 10.92 -29.62 -15.72
C ARG A 42 12.29 -30.09 -15.22
N SER A 43 13.38 -29.51 -15.69
CA SER A 43 14.75 -29.82 -15.25
C SER A 43 15.16 -29.07 -13.98
N VAL A 44 14.32 -28.15 -13.51
CA VAL A 44 14.49 -27.41 -12.26
C VAL A 44 13.48 -27.91 -11.23
N LEU A 45 13.94 -28.19 -10.01
CA LEU A 45 13.04 -28.52 -8.91
C LEU A 45 12.78 -27.29 -8.06
N ILE A 46 11.53 -27.14 -7.63
CA ILE A 46 11.08 -26.00 -6.82
C ILE A 46 10.29 -26.55 -5.65
N ARG A 47 10.50 -25.97 -4.47
CA ARG A 47 9.70 -26.30 -3.29
C ARG A 47 9.42 -25.07 -2.46
N MET A 48 8.31 -25.10 -1.74
CA MET A 48 8.02 -24.16 -0.67
C MET A 48 8.12 -24.91 0.66
N THR A 49 8.76 -24.30 1.65
CA THR A 49 8.90 -24.89 2.98
C THR A 49 8.60 -23.85 4.04
N LEU A 50 7.87 -24.24 5.07
CA LEU A 50 7.73 -23.50 6.32
C LEU A 50 8.69 -24.10 7.35
N ASN A 51 9.53 -23.28 7.94
CA ASN A 51 10.45 -23.74 8.99
C ASN A 51 9.80 -23.63 10.38
N GLN A 52 10.47 -24.18 11.40
CA GLN A 52 10.01 -24.17 12.80
C GLN A 52 9.90 -22.76 13.42
N THR A 53 10.54 -21.75 12.83
CA THR A 53 10.42 -20.34 13.26
C THR A 53 9.26 -19.61 12.58
N GLY A 54 8.43 -20.30 11.79
CA GLY A 54 7.30 -19.70 11.08
C GLY A 54 7.69 -18.87 9.85
N LYS A 55 8.94 -18.96 9.40
CA LYS A 55 9.39 -18.33 8.15
C LYS A 55 9.15 -19.27 7.00
N TYR A 56 8.54 -18.77 5.94
CA TYR A 56 8.43 -19.52 4.70
C TYR A 56 9.49 -19.09 3.71
N ALA A 57 9.90 -20.06 2.92
CA ALA A 57 10.87 -19.84 1.87
C ALA A 57 10.51 -20.66 0.65
N ARG A 58 10.75 -20.08 -0.51
CA ARG A 58 10.77 -20.82 -1.77
C ARG A 58 12.21 -21.13 -2.12
N TYR A 59 12.47 -22.40 -2.41
CA TYR A 59 13.78 -22.88 -2.83
C TYR A 59 13.74 -23.37 -4.26
N VAL A 60 14.84 -23.16 -4.96
CA VAL A 60 15.09 -23.64 -6.32
C VAL A 60 16.33 -24.52 -6.29
N LEU A 61 16.25 -25.69 -6.92
CA LEU A 61 17.39 -26.54 -7.21
C LEU A 61 17.65 -26.47 -8.72
N PRO A 62 18.71 -25.77 -9.16
CA PRO A 62 19.06 -25.66 -10.57
C PRO A 62 19.36 -27.01 -11.21
N LYS A 63 19.17 -27.11 -12.53
CA LYS A 63 19.54 -28.30 -13.30
C LYS A 63 21.02 -28.65 -13.09
N GLY A 64 21.30 -29.89 -12.69
CA GLY A 64 22.67 -30.36 -12.41
C GLY A 64 23.27 -29.82 -11.12
N GLY A 65 22.53 -29.03 -10.34
CA GLY A 65 22.91 -28.61 -9.00
C GLY A 65 22.62 -29.70 -7.96
N SER A 66 23.33 -29.65 -6.85
CA SER A 66 23.13 -30.54 -5.69
C SER A 66 22.61 -29.80 -4.44
N GLN A 67 22.45 -28.48 -4.52
CA GLN A 67 22.08 -27.63 -3.39
C GLN A 67 20.87 -26.75 -3.70
N TRP A 68 19.98 -26.64 -2.72
CA TRP A 68 18.83 -25.75 -2.77
C TRP A 68 19.24 -24.31 -2.50
N ALA A 69 18.97 -23.42 -3.44
CA ALA A 69 19.12 -21.98 -3.26
C ALA A 69 17.79 -21.37 -2.82
N ALA A 70 17.80 -20.50 -1.82
CA ALA A 70 16.62 -19.72 -1.44
C ALA A 70 16.34 -18.67 -2.52
N MET A 71 15.19 -18.75 -3.15
CA MET A 71 14.71 -17.75 -4.11
C MET A 71 14.17 -16.52 -3.39
N TYR A 72 13.33 -16.75 -2.38
CA TYR A 72 12.88 -15.70 -1.47
C TYR A 72 12.44 -16.30 -0.13
N THR A 73 12.46 -15.47 0.91
CA THR A 73 12.05 -15.79 2.27
C THR A 73 11.10 -14.72 2.77
N SER A 74 10.12 -15.10 3.57
CA SER A 74 9.17 -14.16 4.13
C SER A 74 8.62 -14.65 5.49
N PRO A 75 8.18 -13.74 6.38
CA PRO A 75 8.16 -12.28 6.20
C PRO A 75 9.55 -11.65 6.14
N SER A 76 9.72 -10.71 5.20
CA SER A 76 10.70 -9.63 5.29
C SER A 76 10.26 -8.58 6.31
N VAL A 77 11.08 -7.56 6.56
CA VAL A 77 10.85 -6.64 7.69
C VAL A 77 9.49 -5.92 7.62
N CYS A 78 9.07 -5.42 6.45
CA CYS A 78 7.76 -4.79 6.28
C CYS A 78 6.61 -5.78 6.03
N GLU A 79 6.91 -7.08 5.88
CA GLU A 79 5.90 -8.14 5.87
C GLU A 79 5.61 -8.68 7.28
N GLU A 80 6.37 -8.24 8.29
CA GLU A 80 6.03 -8.49 9.69
C GLU A 80 4.74 -7.74 10.03
N TYR A 81 3.74 -8.49 10.49
CA TYR A 81 2.42 -7.95 10.78
C TYR A 81 2.50 -6.77 11.76
N GLY A 82 1.95 -5.63 11.36
CA GLY A 82 1.85 -4.45 12.21
C GLY A 82 3.21 -3.80 12.54
N LYS A 83 4.23 -3.98 11.67
CA LYS A 83 5.60 -3.48 11.90
C LYS A 83 5.68 -2.02 12.36
N CYS A 84 4.87 -1.15 11.78
CA CYS A 84 4.87 0.29 12.05
C CYS A 84 3.75 0.74 13.01
N GLY A 85 3.09 -0.20 13.66
CA GLY A 85 1.97 0.07 14.56
C GLY A 85 0.73 0.65 13.85
N PRO A 86 -0.28 1.06 14.63
CA PRO A 86 -1.49 1.70 14.12
C PRO A 86 -1.23 2.98 13.33
N ASN A 87 -1.89 3.16 12.20
CA ASN A 87 -1.79 4.32 11.30
C ASN A 87 -0.35 4.64 10.83
N GLY A 88 0.53 3.65 10.84
CA GLY A 88 1.90 3.72 10.32
C GLY A 88 2.03 2.99 8.98
N ILE A 89 2.84 3.56 8.09
CA ILE A 89 3.21 3.00 6.79
C ILE A 89 4.63 2.44 6.89
N CYS A 90 4.86 1.23 6.38
CA CYS A 90 6.19 0.61 6.33
C CYS A 90 6.82 0.74 4.95
N ARG A 91 7.97 1.40 4.84
CA ARG A 91 8.74 1.57 3.60
C ARG A 91 10.14 1.02 3.79
N ILE A 92 10.42 -0.13 3.20
CA ILE A 92 11.67 -0.89 3.46
C ILE A 92 12.93 -0.15 2.97
N ASP A 93 12.78 0.75 2.00
CA ASP A 93 13.84 1.52 1.35
C ASP A 93 14.01 2.95 1.93
N ARG A 94 13.29 3.29 3.00
CA ARG A 94 13.32 4.60 3.64
C ARG A 94 13.96 4.53 5.03
N MET A 95 14.54 5.66 5.45
CA MET A 95 15.03 5.85 6.82
C MET A 95 14.45 7.18 7.36
N PRO A 96 13.63 7.15 8.43
CA PRO A 96 13.15 5.95 9.14
C PRO A 96 12.24 5.07 8.26
N MET A 97 12.23 3.77 8.54
CA MET A 97 11.43 2.77 7.80
C MET A 97 9.92 2.97 7.97
N CYS A 98 9.51 3.46 9.15
CA CYS A 98 8.11 3.73 9.46
C CYS A 98 7.83 5.23 9.42
N GLU A 99 6.75 5.58 8.73
CA GLU A 99 6.21 6.93 8.69
C GLU A 99 4.73 6.93 9.07
N CYS A 100 4.23 8.04 9.61
CA CYS A 100 2.80 8.17 9.84
C CYS A 100 2.06 8.40 8.54
N VAL A 101 0.87 7.82 8.42
CA VAL A 101 -0.08 8.18 7.35
C VAL A 101 -0.28 9.70 7.33
N GLN A 102 -0.47 10.28 6.14
CA GLN A 102 -0.70 11.73 6.00
C GLN A 102 -1.80 12.23 6.95
N GLY A 103 -1.53 13.32 7.66
CA GLY A 103 -2.43 13.89 8.66
C GLY A 103 -2.31 13.27 10.06
N PHE A 104 -1.40 12.32 10.25
CA PHE A 104 -1.10 11.69 11.53
C PHE A 104 0.31 12.09 12.02
N VAL A 105 0.50 11.98 13.33
CA VAL A 105 1.77 12.21 14.03
C VAL A 105 2.06 11.05 14.98
N PRO A 106 3.32 10.81 15.36
CA PRO A 106 3.66 9.76 16.31
C PRO A 106 2.86 9.92 17.61
N ARG A 107 2.31 8.80 18.12
CA ARG A 107 1.62 8.82 19.42
C ARG A 107 2.58 9.17 20.55
N SER A 108 3.83 8.72 20.45
CA SER A 108 4.92 9.06 21.36
C SER A 108 6.16 9.41 20.54
N GLN A 109 6.53 10.69 20.52
CA GLN A 109 7.72 11.14 19.81
C GLN A 109 9.00 10.49 20.39
N SER A 110 9.07 10.37 21.72
CA SER A 110 10.20 9.74 22.40
C SER A 110 10.45 8.28 22.00
N GLN A 111 9.40 7.50 21.74
CA GLN A 111 9.53 6.14 21.20
C GLN A 111 9.92 6.17 19.72
N TRP A 112 9.28 7.06 18.95
CA TRP A 112 9.54 7.21 17.53
C TRP A 112 11.00 7.58 17.22
N ASP A 113 11.59 8.45 18.04
CA ASP A 113 12.98 8.92 17.92
C ASP A 113 14.02 7.81 18.16
N VAL A 114 13.64 6.77 18.90
CA VAL A 114 14.48 5.58 19.15
C VAL A 114 14.05 4.37 18.31
N LEU A 115 13.30 4.62 17.24
CA LEU A 115 12.83 3.60 16.28
C LEU A 115 11.87 2.56 16.89
N ASP A 116 11.20 2.90 18.01
CA ASP A 116 10.07 2.14 18.54
C ASP A 116 8.76 2.72 17.98
N TRP A 117 8.21 2.04 16.98
CA TRP A 117 6.97 2.44 16.31
C TRP A 117 5.73 1.71 16.84
N SER A 118 5.86 0.93 17.91
CA SER A 118 4.81 0.02 18.39
C SER A 118 3.52 0.75 18.80
N SER A 119 3.63 1.96 19.35
CA SER A 119 2.52 2.85 19.67
C SER A 119 1.79 3.46 18.46
N GLY A 120 2.39 3.37 17.28
CA GLY A 120 1.88 3.92 16.03
C GLY A 120 1.67 5.43 16.05
N CYS A 121 0.71 5.87 15.24
CA CYS A 121 0.39 7.26 15.00
C CYS A 121 -1.05 7.59 15.37
N VAL A 122 -1.28 8.86 15.71
CA VAL A 122 -2.60 9.43 16.01
C VAL A 122 -2.87 10.62 15.09
N ARG A 123 -4.14 10.90 14.82
CA ARG A 123 -4.53 12.05 13.99
C ARG A 123 -4.02 13.34 14.60
N LYS A 124 -3.40 14.18 13.76
CA LYS A 124 -2.95 15.53 14.14
C LYS A 124 -4.12 16.46 14.44
N ALA A 125 -5.19 16.35 13.64
CA ALA A 125 -6.41 17.14 13.79
C ALA A 125 -7.64 16.25 13.96
N ARG A 126 -8.57 16.67 14.82
CA ARG A 126 -9.85 15.98 14.99
C ARG A 126 -10.73 16.17 13.77
N LEU A 127 -11.44 15.11 13.41
CA LEU A 127 -12.49 15.13 12.40
C LEU A 127 -13.77 15.72 13.03
N GLY A 128 -14.42 16.64 12.31
CA GLY A 128 -15.63 17.33 12.76
C GLY A 128 -16.92 16.56 12.44
N CYS A 129 -16.81 15.47 11.69
CA CYS A 129 -17.88 14.73 11.05
C CYS A 129 -18.83 15.61 10.20
N GLN A 130 -18.79 15.43 8.88
CA GLN A 130 -19.70 15.99 7.85
C GLN A 130 -19.40 17.39 7.30
N LYS A 131 -18.88 18.37 8.06
CA LYS A 131 -18.57 19.71 7.49
C LYS A 131 -17.15 19.79 6.95
N GLY A 132 -17.03 19.86 5.62
CA GLY A 132 -15.78 20.17 4.91
C GLY A 132 -14.77 19.03 4.82
N GLU A 133 -15.05 17.86 5.42
CA GLU A 133 -14.18 16.69 5.31
C GLU A 133 -14.18 16.13 3.89
N GLY A 134 -13.12 15.41 3.56
CA GLY A 134 -13.01 14.72 2.29
C GLY A 134 -12.04 13.57 2.39
N PHE A 135 -11.46 13.22 1.25
CA PHE A 135 -10.57 12.08 1.17
C PHE A 135 -9.36 12.36 0.31
N VAL A 136 -8.22 11.87 0.77
CA VAL A 136 -6.96 11.82 0.01
C VAL A 136 -6.77 10.40 -0.49
N ARG A 137 -6.39 10.26 -1.76
CA ARG A 137 -6.12 8.97 -2.39
C ARG A 137 -4.69 8.52 -2.04
N LEU A 138 -4.58 7.38 -1.37
CA LEU A 138 -3.31 6.73 -1.09
C LEU A 138 -3.08 5.62 -2.13
N ARG A 139 -1.91 5.64 -2.76
CA ARG A 139 -1.48 4.74 -3.84
C ARG A 139 -0.23 3.99 -3.43
N ASP A 140 0.07 2.91 -4.14
CA ASP A 140 1.31 2.13 -3.97
C ASP A 140 1.48 1.61 -2.53
N LEU A 141 0.36 1.37 -1.85
CA LEU A 141 0.30 0.81 -0.51
C LEU A 141 -0.55 -0.46 -0.56
N LYS A 142 -0.18 -1.43 0.27
CA LYS A 142 -1.12 -2.49 0.64
C LYS A 142 -2.34 -1.87 1.31
N LEU A 143 -3.52 -2.44 1.04
CA LEU A 143 -4.69 -2.14 1.83
C LEU A 143 -4.48 -2.51 3.31
N PRO A 144 -5.00 -1.69 4.25
CA PRO A 144 -4.96 -2.01 5.67
C PRO A 144 -5.65 -3.33 5.99
N ASP A 145 -5.24 -3.96 7.09
CA ASP A 145 -5.83 -5.20 7.57
C ASP A 145 -7.35 -5.06 7.76
N LEU A 146 -8.05 -6.17 7.57
CA LEU A 146 -9.50 -6.28 7.59
C LEU A 146 -9.98 -6.74 8.98
N LEU A 147 -9.50 -6.11 10.05
CA LEU A 147 -9.99 -6.38 11.41
C LEU A 147 -11.26 -5.59 11.71
N ASN A 148 -11.24 -4.29 11.46
CA ASN A 148 -12.35 -3.38 11.73
C ASN A 148 -12.86 -2.78 10.42
N PHE A 149 -13.61 -3.57 9.67
CA PHE A 149 -14.07 -3.20 8.34
C PHE A 149 -15.52 -3.63 8.06
N SER A 150 -16.12 -3.02 7.04
CA SER A 150 -17.36 -3.51 6.41
C SER A 150 -17.16 -3.71 4.91
N LEU A 151 -17.73 -4.79 4.38
CA LEU A 151 -17.67 -5.14 2.95
C LEU A 151 -19.06 -5.06 2.32
N SER A 152 -19.18 -4.34 1.21
CA SER A 152 -20.41 -4.26 0.40
C SER A 152 -20.10 -4.44 -1.08
N LYS A 153 -20.39 -5.62 -1.64
CA LYS A 153 -20.05 -5.94 -3.05
C LYS A 153 -20.89 -5.16 -4.09
N GLY A 154 -22.09 -4.74 -3.72
CA GLY A 154 -23.01 -4.05 -4.64
C GLY A 154 -22.78 -2.55 -4.77
N MET A 155 -21.93 -1.96 -3.92
CA MET A 155 -21.64 -0.52 -3.94
C MET A 155 -20.52 -0.19 -4.93
N ASN A 156 -20.66 0.90 -5.66
CA ASN A 156 -19.54 1.49 -6.39
C ASN A 156 -18.71 2.42 -5.47
N ILE A 157 -17.57 2.90 -5.98
CA ILE A 157 -16.64 3.71 -5.20
C ILE A 157 -17.22 5.07 -4.76
N ALA A 158 -18.15 5.66 -5.53
CA ALA A 158 -18.81 6.91 -5.18
C ALA A 158 -19.81 6.71 -4.04
N GLN A 159 -20.60 5.62 -4.09
CA GLN A 159 -21.47 5.23 -2.98
C GLN A 159 -20.65 4.90 -1.73
N CYS A 160 -19.50 4.24 -1.89
CA CYS A 160 -18.58 3.94 -0.80
C CYS A 160 -18.09 5.22 -0.09
N ARG A 161 -17.77 6.26 -0.88
CA ARG A 161 -17.40 7.59 -0.37
C ARG A 161 -18.53 8.20 0.46
N GLU A 162 -19.76 8.18 -0.05
CA GLU A 162 -20.92 8.75 0.64
C GLU A 162 -21.24 8.01 1.95
N GLU A 163 -21.20 6.67 1.93
CA GLU A 163 -21.41 5.86 3.12
C GLU A 163 -20.34 6.09 4.19
N CYS A 164 -19.07 6.25 3.77
CA CYS A 164 -18.00 6.62 4.70
C CYS A 164 -18.25 8.01 5.33
N LEU A 165 -18.70 9.01 4.56
CA LEU A 165 -18.98 10.35 5.09
C LEU A 165 -20.12 10.34 6.12
N LYS A 166 -21.16 9.53 5.91
CA LYS A 166 -22.29 9.36 6.84
C LYS A 166 -21.85 8.71 8.16
N ASN A 167 -20.89 7.80 8.12
CA ASN A 167 -20.37 7.12 9.30
C ASN A 167 -19.19 7.89 9.92
N CYS A 168 -19.41 8.62 11.03
CA CYS A 168 -18.35 9.41 11.69
C CYS A 168 -17.13 8.59 12.14
N SER A 169 -17.27 7.29 12.32
CA SER A 169 -16.18 6.40 12.71
C SER A 169 -15.38 5.86 11.51
N CYS A 170 -15.87 6.06 10.29
CA CYS A 170 -15.17 5.65 9.08
C CYS A 170 -13.87 6.45 8.91
N THR A 171 -12.77 5.72 8.76
CA THR A 171 -11.41 6.27 8.65
C THR A 171 -10.89 6.24 7.22
N ALA A 172 -11.23 5.21 6.45
CA ALA A 172 -10.85 5.09 5.06
C ALA A 172 -11.84 4.22 4.29
N PHE A 173 -11.79 4.28 2.95
CA PHE A 173 -12.52 3.37 2.09
C PHE A 173 -11.76 2.98 0.82
N GLY A 174 -12.17 1.92 0.14
CA GLY A 174 -11.52 1.45 -1.09
C GLY A 174 -12.37 0.42 -1.83
N ASN A 175 -11.93 0.06 -3.04
CA ASN A 175 -12.59 -1.01 -3.80
C ASN A 175 -12.34 -2.37 -3.15
N SER A 176 -13.34 -3.24 -3.20
CA SER A 176 -13.20 -4.62 -2.70
C SER A 176 -12.74 -5.62 -3.77
N ASP A 177 -12.96 -5.29 -5.04
CA ASP A 177 -12.59 -6.03 -6.24
C ASP A 177 -11.72 -5.12 -7.13
N PHE A 178 -10.52 -5.60 -7.46
CA PHE A 178 -9.47 -4.85 -8.15
C PHE A 178 -9.40 -5.17 -9.65
N ARG A 179 -10.30 -6.02 -10.17
CA ARG A 179 -10.41 -6.29 -11.60
C ARG A 179 -10.87 -5.04 -12.36
N THR A 180 -10.59 -5.00 -13.66
CA THR A 180 -10.88 -3.86 -14.56
C THR A 180 -12.32 -3.37 -14.39
N GLY A 181 -12.46 -2.12 -13.94
CA GLY A 181 -13.75 -1.48 -13.63
C GLY A 181 -13.94 -1.13 -12.16
N GLY A 182 -13.27 -1.83 -11.23
CA GLY A 182 -13.37 -1.60 -9.78
C GLY A 182 -14.78 -1.87 -9.23
N GLY A 183 -14.88 -2.65 -8.16
CA GLY A 183 -16.20 -3.06 -7.66
C GLY A 183 -16.26 -3.30 -6.16
N GLY A 184 -17.44 -3.04 -5.61
CA GLY A 184 -17.69 -3.17 -4.18
C GLY A 184 -16.93 -2.16 -3.34
N CYS A 185 -17.23 -2.17 -2.05
CA CYS A 185 -16.79 -1.18 -1.08
C CYS A 185 -16.21 -1.88 0.14
N LEU A 186 -15.00 -1.48 0.52
CA LEU A 186 -14.40 -1.70 1.82
C LEU A 186 -14.44 -0.38 2.58
N LEU A 187 -15.01 -0.38 3.78
CA LEU A 187 -14.91 0.73 4.72
C LEU A 187 -14.11 0.28 5.93
N TRP A 188 -13.10 1.04 6.33
CA TRP A 188 -12.35 0.83 7.56
C TRP A 188 -12.84 1.76 8.67
N VAL A 189 -12.93 1.22 9.88
CA VAL A 189 -13.32 1.94 11.10
C VAL A 189 -12.20 1.86 12.12
N GLY A 190 -11.88 2.99 12.77
CA GLY A 190 -10.79 3.07 13.72
C GLY A 190 -9.41 3.06 13.06
N ASP A 191 -8.41 2.53 13.77
CA ASP A 191 -7.02 2.57 13.32
C ASP A 191 -6.78 1.65 12.12
N LEU A 192 -5.98 2.15 11.18
CA LEU A 192 -5.52 1.38 10.02
C LEU A 192 -4.24 0.63 10.39
N ILE A 193 -4.16 -0.68 10.18
CA ILE A 193 -3.04 -1.52 10.63
C ILE A 193 -2.44 -2.25 9.43
N ASP A 194 -1.14 -2.52 9.49
CA ASP A 194 -0.42 -3.38 8.54
C ASP A 194 -0.40 -2.81 7.12
N ILE A 195 0.14 -1.59 6.96
CA ILE A 195 0.18 -0.82 5.71
C ILE A 195 1.61 -0.69 5.15
N PRO A 196 2.21 -1.75 4.62
CA PRO A 196 3.48 -1.62 3.89
C PRO A 196 3.29 -0.99 2.51
N GLU A 197 4.32 -0.27 2.07
CA GLU A 197 4.47 0.16 0.69
C GLU A 197 4.62 -1.04 -0.24
N PHE A 198 4.02 -0.89 -1.40
CA PHE A 198 4.00 -1.85 -2.47
C PHE A 198 4.95 -1.36 -3.57
N SER A 199 5.77 -2.24 -4.13
CA SER A 199 6.54 -1.89 -5.33
C SER A 199 5.57 -1.61 -6.49
N GLU A 200 5.84 -0.53 -7.26
CA GLU A 200 5.01 0.11 -8.30
C GLU A 200 4.34 -0.81 -9.34
N SER A 201 4.75 -2.07 -9.44
CA SER A 201 4.37 -2.99 -10.52
C SER A 201 3.09 -3.82 -10.28
N SER A 202 2.39 -3.66 -9.16
CA SER A 202 1.37 -4.64 -8.76
C SER A 202 -0.01 -4.06 -8.39
N GLY A 203 -0.58 -3.31 -9.33
CA GLY A 203 -2.02 -3.12 -9.43
C GLY A 203 -2.61 -2.05 -8.50
N ASN A 204 -3.56 -1.29 -9.04
CA ASN A 204 -4.23 -0.14 -8.41
C ASN A 204 -5.05 -0.52 -7.16
N GLN A 205 -4.40 -0.84 -6.05
CA GLN A 205 -5.05 -1.08 -4.75
C GLN A 205 -5.14 0.22 -3.94
N ASP A 206 -5.72 1.24 -4.55
CA ASP A 206 -5.87 2.52 -3.88
C ASP A 206 -6.93 2.45 -2.79
N PHE A 207 -6.68 3.19 -1.73
CA PHE A 207 -7.68 3.51 -0.73
C PHE A 207 -7.67 4.99 -0.42
N TYR A 208 -8.77 5.45 0.13
CA TYR A 208 -9.10 6.85 0.30
C TYR A 208 -9.19 7.13 1.79
N LEU A 209 -8.22 7.86 2.31
CA LEU A 209 -8.14 8.23 3.72
C LEU A 209 -9.04 9.44 3.98
N ARG A 210 -9.89 9.36 5.00
CA ARG A 210 -10.71 10.49 5.44
C ARG A 210 -9.84 11.54 6.13
N VAL A 211 -9.95 12.79 5.70
CA VAL A 211 -9.15 13.92 6.21
C VAL A 211 -10.00 15.18 6.39
N PRO A 212 -9.58 16.14 7.25
CA PRO A 212 -10.22 17.45 7.35
C PRO A 212 -9.96 18.31 6.12
N SER A 213 -10.74 19.38 5.92
CA SER A 213 -10.63 20.29 4.76
C SER A 213 -9.24 20.89 4.57
N SER A 214 -8.55 21.18 5.69
CA SER A 214 -7.22 21.79 5.69
C SER A 214 -6.17 20.93 4.99
N GLU A 215 -6.33 19.60 5.02
CA GLU A 215 -5.41 18.67 4.39
C GLU A 215 -5.73 18.44 2.91
N LEU A 216 -6.99 18.61 2.49
CA LEU A 216 -7.37 18.55 1.07
C LEU A 216 -6.70 19.67 0.25
N VAL A 217 -6.62 20.88 0.82
CA VAL A 217 -5.96 22.02 0.17
C VAL A 217 -4.47 21.76 -0.02
N GLN A 218 -3.84 21.09 0.96
CA GLN A 218 -2.42 20.71 0.88
C GLN A 218 -2.18 19.65 -0.18
N ASP A 219 -3.08 18.67 -0.31
CA ASP A 219 -3.00 17.62 -1.31
C ASP A 219 -3.08 18.17 -2.74
N ILE A 220 -4.08 19.01 -3.01
CA ILE A 220 -4.22 19.73 -4.29
C ILE A 220 -2.96 20.57 -4.58
N SER A 221 -2.43 21.26 -3.58
CA SER A 221 -1.21 22.08 -3.74
C SER A 221 0.02 21.21 -4.06
N ARG A 222 0.13 20.01 -3.50
CA ARG A 222 1.20 19.04 -3.82
C ARG A 222 1.04 18.49 -5.23
N GLU A 223 -0.17 18.11 -5.64
CA GLU A 223 -0.45 17.66 -6.99
C GLU A 223 -0.07 18.72 -8.04
N ILE A 224 -0.47 19.99 -7.82
CA ILE A 224 -0.10 21.11 -8.70
C ILE A 224 1.42 21.30 -8.78
N LYS A 225 2.13 21.23 -7.64
CA LYS A 225 3.60 21.32 -7.61
C LYS A 225 4.28 20.16 -8.33
N ASN A 226 3.74 18.95 -8.24
CA ASN A 226 4.27 17.78 -8.93
C ASN A 226 3.97 17.83 -10.44
N MET A 227 2.89 18.50 -10.85
CA MET A 227 2.61 18.82 -12.27
C MET A 227 3.53 19.90 -12.83
N SER A 228 4.09 20.78 -11.98
CA SER A 228 4.96 21.90 -12.36
C SER A 228 6.32 21.51 -12.96
N TRP A 229 6.67 20.22 -13.01
CA TRP A 229 7.89 19.73 -13.66
C TRP A 229 7.68 19.12 -15.05
N ASN A 230 6.42 18.90 -15.47
CA ASN A 230 6.11 18.20 -16.72
C ASN A 230 5.45 19.09 -17.80
N LEU A 231 5.37 20.41 -17.60
CA LEU A 231 4.75 21.34 -18.56
C LEU A 231 5.55 22.63 -18.82
N LEU A 232 6.87 22.60 -18.72
CA LEU A 232 7.70 23.59 -19.39
C LEU A 232 8.33 22.95 -20.64
N PRO A 233 7.89 23.32 -21.85
CA PRO A 233 8.70 23.05 -23.03
C PRO A 233 10.06 23.69 -22.79
N PHE A 234 11.13 22.95 -23.08
CA PHE A 234 12.54 23.39 -23.05
C PHE A 234 12.87 24.57 -23.99
N TYR A 235 11.88 25.27 -24.52
CA TYR A 235 12.01 26.44 -25.36
C TYR A 235 11.51 27.65 -24.61
N LEU A 236 12.39 28.30 -23.83
CA LEU A 236 12.39 29.75 -23.57
C LEU A 236 13.57 30.13 -22.63
N TYR A 237 14.77 29.62 -22.91
CA TYR A 237 16.01 30.24 -22.44
C TYR A 237 16.94 30.51 -23.63
N ARG A 238 16.53 31.48 -24.46
CA ARG A 238 17.48 32.28 -25.23
C ARG A 238 17.04 33.73 -25.20
N GLY A 239 17.75 34.50 -24.38
CA GLY A 239 17.98 35.92 -24.59
C GLY A 239 17.06 36.86 -23.84
N VAL A 240 17.39 37.15 -22.57
CA VAL A 240 17.42 38.54 -22.11
C VAL A 240 18.63 38.70 -21.19
N ARG A 241 19.58 39.49 -21.68
CA ARG A 241 20.79 39.95 -21.00
C ARG A 241 20.37 40.91 -19.88
N SER A 242 20.98 40.80 -18.71
CA SER A 242 20.82 41.77 -17.62
C SER A 242 21.11 43.19 -18.12
N ARG A 243 20.28 44.16 -17.74
CA ARG A 243 20.71 45.48 -17.25
C ARG A 243 19.54 46.25 -16.65
N ASP A 244 19.82 46.71 -15.44
CA ASP A 244 19.53 48.02 -14.86
C ASP A 244 18.09 48.40 -14.46
N TYR A 245 17.99 48.69 -13.17
CA TYR A 245 17.00 49.52 -12.51
C TYR A 245 16.86 50.89 -13.20
N GLU A 246 15.63 51.42 -13.31
CA GLU A 246 15.32 52.76 -12.80
C GLU A 246 13.81 53.07 -12.82
N LEU A 247 13.47 54.00 -11.94
CA LEU A 247 12.16 54.49 -11.55
C LEU A 247 11.47 55.30 -12.66
N LEU A 248 10.15 55.10 -12.80
CA LEU A 248 9.08 56.11 -12.64
C LEU A 248 7.71 55.43 -12.71
#